data_AF-A0A9P5PXS4-F1
#
_entry.id   AF-A0A9P5PXS4-F1
#
_cell.length_a   1.000
_cell.length_b   1.000
_cell.length_c   1.000
_cell.angle_alpha   90.00
_cell.angle_beta   90.00
_cell.angle_gamma   90.00
#
_symmetry.space_group_name_H-M   'P 1'
#
loop_
_entity.id
_entity.type
_entity.pdbx_description
1 polymer ?
#
loop_
_entity_poly.entity_id
_entity_poly.type
_entity_poly.pdbx_seq_one_letter_code
_entity_poly.pdbx_strand_id
1 'polypeptide(L)' 'MSFFLVRLLQNFTSFTHFPELRPPGFEIPKEWKTAPGRKGIDEIFLKTTLTMYCGGGLWVKAQEATEA' A
#
# COMPACT_ATOMS: atom_id res chain seq x y z
N MET A 1 -19.12 -11.05 5.69
CA MET A 1 -18.43 -10.02 4.88
C MET A 1 -16.91 -10.23 4.98
N SER A 2 -16.38 -11.27 4.33
CA SER A 2 -14.93 -11.58 4.36
C SER A 2 -14.49 -12.55 3.25
N PHE A 3 -15.41 -13.04 2.42
CA PHE A 3 -15.13 -14.07 1.41
C PHE A 3 -13.97 -13.67 0.48
N PHE A 4 -13.96 -12.42 0.00
CA PHE A 4 -12.90 -11.93 -0.87
C PHE A 4 -11.53 -11.94 -0.19
N LEU A 5 -11.45 -11.46 1.06
CA LEU A 5 -10.18 -11.43 1.81
C LEU A 5 -9.67 -12.85 2.08
N VAL A 6 -10.56 -13.77 2.47
CA VAL A 6 -10.18 -15.18 2.69
C VAL A 6 -9.66 -15.82 1.41
N ARG A 7 -10.35 -15.63 0.27
CA ARG A 7 -9.88 -16.15 -1.02
C ARG A 7 -8.56 -15.53 -1.45
N LEU A 8 -8.39 -14.21 -1.29
CA LEU A 8 -7.14 -13.55 -1.61
C LEU A 8 -5.97 -14.13 -0.80
N LEU A 9 -6.12 -14.26 0.51
CA LEU A 9 -5.07 -14.78 1.39
C LEU A 9 -4.80 -16.27 1.23
N GLN A 10 -5.74 -17.05 0.69
CA GLN A 10 -5.51 -18.45 0.32
C GLN A 10 -4.64 -18.61 -0.93
N ASN A 11 -4.70 -17.65 -1.87
CA ASN A 11 -3.95 -17.72 -3.12
C ASN A 11 -2.54 -17.13 -3.03
N PHE A 12 -2.24 -16.34 -1.99
CA PHE A 12 -0.95 -15.67 -1.84
C PHE A 12 -0.38 -15.85 -0.43
N THR A 13 0.91 -16.19 -0.34
CA THR A 13 1.61 -16.44 0.93
C THR A 13 2.28 -15.22 1.52
N SER A 14 2.62 -14.23 0.68
CA SER A 14 3.32 -13.02 1.12
C SER A 14 2.92 -11.82 0.28
N PHE A 15 2.90 -10.65 0.92
CA PHE A 15 2.69 -9.36 0.29
C PHE A 15 3.79 -8.41 0.75
N THR A 16 4.51 -7.80 -0.19
CA THR A 16 5.51 -6.77 0.10
C THR A 16 5.15 -5.47 -0.60
N HIS A 17 5.44 -4.34 0.04
CA HIS A 17 5.25 -3.02 -0.56
C HIS A 17 6.20 -2.86 -1.75
N PHE A 18 5.67 -2.43 -2.89
CA PHE A 18 6.45 -2.22 -4.10
C PHE A 18 6.36 -0.76 -4.59
N PRO A 19 7.01 0.20 -3.89
CA PRO A 19 6.88 1.62 -4.16
C PRO A 19 7.47 2.05 -5.50
N GLU A 20 8.34 1.23 -6.10
CA GLU A 20 9.01 1.50 -7.39
C GLU A 20 8.04 1.60 -8.57
N LEU A 21 6.88 0.93 -8.51
CA LEU A 21 5.85 1.01 -9.56
C LEU A 21 4.87 2.17 -9.38
N ARG A 22 5.08 3.02 -8.37
CA ARG A 22 4.19 4.14 -8.12
C ARG A 22 4.23 5.12 -9.31
N PRO A 23 3.08 5.66 -9.75
CA PRO A 23 3.07 6.66 -10.81
C PRO A 23 3.84 7.92 -10.39
N PRO A 24 4.51 8.59 -11.35
CA PRO A 24 5.25 9.82 -11.09
C PRO A 24 4.31 10.91 -10.53
N GLY A 25 4.79 11.70 -9.58
CA GLY A 25 4.02 12.76 -8.91
C GLY A 25 3.21 12.29 -7.70
N PHE A 26 3.30 11.01 -7.33
CA PHE A 26 2.78 10.48 -6.08
C PHE A 26 3.90 10.06 -5.11
N GLU A 27 5.13 10.51 -5.34
CA GLU A 27 6.22 10.33 -4.38
C GLU A 27 5.87 10.99 -3.05
N ILE A 28 6.37 10.42 -1.96
CA ILE A 28 6.21 11.07 -0.65
C ILE A 28 7.09 12.32 -0.65
N PRO A 29 6.52 13.49 -0.33
CA PRO A 29 7.30 14.71 -0.25
C PRO A 29 8.39 14.59 0.82
N LYS A 30 9.62 14.99 0.50
CA LYS A 30 10.79 14.78 1.37
C LYS A 30 10.62 15.48 2.72
N GLU A 31 9.93 16.61 2.74
CA GLU A 31 9.61 17.39 3.93
C GLU A 31 8.67 16.65 4.90
N TRP A 32 8.03 15.56 4.47
CA TRP A 32 7.19 14.77 5.38
C TRP A 32 8.02 13.98 6.39
N LYS A 33 9.28 13.62 6.09
CA LYS A 33 10.12 12.83 6.99
C LYS A 33 10.32 13.45 8.38
N THR A 34 10.19 14.77 8.48
CA THR A 34 10.30 15.51 9.75
C THR A 34 8.95 15.88 10.35
N ALA A 35 7.85 15.53 9.67
CA ALA A 35 6.50 15.79 10.16
C ALA A 35 6.16 14.86 11.35
N PRO A 36 5.48 15.36 12.37
CA PRO A 36 5.10 14.55 13.53
C PRO A 36 4.05 13.49 13.16
N GLY A 37 4.07 12.37 13.89
CA GLY A 37 3.08 11.30 13.77
C GLY A 37 3.25 10.44 12.52
N ARG A 38 2.13 9.85 12.04
CA ARG A 38 2.15 8.88 10.92
C ARG A 38 2.64 9.47 9.61
N LYS A 39 2.41 10.77 9.39
CA LYS A 39 2.79 11.48 8.18
C LYS A 39 4.29 11.38 7.85
N GLY A 40 5.16 11.31 8.87
CA GLY A 40 6.60 11.19 8.66
C GLY A 40 7.14 9.77 8.58
N ILE A 41 6.33 8.76 8.91
CA ILE A 41 6.72 7.33 8.89
C ILE A 41 6.00 6.54 7.80
N ASP A 42 4.81 6.97 7.36
CA ASP A 42 4.03 6.24 6.37
C ASP A 42 4.72 6.33 5.00
N GLU A 43 4.87 5.17 4.36
CA GLU A 43 5.49 5.07 3.04
C GLU A 43 4.49 5.28 1.89
N ILE A 44 3.27 5.74 2.20
CA ILE A 44 2.18 5.94 1.25
C ILE A 44 1.71 7.39 1.26
N PHE A 45 1.26 7.89 0.11
CA PHE A 45 0.70 9.23 0.02
C PHE A 45 -0.80 9.22 0.32
N LEU A 46 -1.16 9.37 1.59
CA LEU A 46 -2.55 9.32 2.05
C LEU A 46 -3.32 10.60 1.68
N LYS A 47 -4.49 10.45 1.03
CA LYS A 47 -5.40 11.54 0.68
C LYS A 47 -6.79 11.29 1.27
N THR A 48 -7.47 12.35 1.65
CA THR A 48 -8.82 12.30 2.21
C THR A 48 -9.69 13.30 1.48
N THR A 49 -10.44 12.84 0.46
CA THR A 49 -11.36 13.71 -0.30
C THR A 49 -12.80 13.53 0.20
N LEU A 50 -13.29 12.29 0.19
CA LEU A 50 -14.55 11.90 0.82
C LEU A 50 -14.30 10.68 1.70
N THR A 51 -13.75 9.63 1.08
CA THR A 51 -13.13 8.50 1.77
C THR A 51 -11.61 8.68 1.75
N MET A 52 -10.93 8.10 2.72
CA MET A 52 -9.47 8.03 2.77
C MET A 52 -8.94 7.01 1.77
N TYR A 53 -7.89 7.35 1.02
CA TYR A 53 -7.28 6.49 0.00
C TYR A 53 -5.79 6.77 -0.19
N CYS A 54 -5.07 5.83 -0.81
CA CYS A 54 -3.68 6.02 -1.23
C CYS A 54 -3.66 6.76 -2.58
N GLY A 55 -3.15 8.00 -2.60
CA GLY A 55 -2.88 8.74 -3.82
C GLY A 55 -1.85 8.01 -4.67
N GLY A 56 -2.22 7.67 -5.91
CA GLY A 56 -1.38 6.86 -6.80
C GLY A 56 -1.53 5.35 -6.62
N GLY A 57 -2.42 4.91 -5.73
CA GLY A 57 -2.65 3.49 -5.42
C GLY A 57 -1.66 2.90 -4.42
N LEU A 58 -1.95 1.69 -3.94
CA LEU A 58 -1.03 0.89 -3.14
C LEU A 58 -0.52 -0.25 -4.00
N TRP A 59 0.77 -0.24 -4.29
CA TRP A 59 1.42 -1.21 -5.15
C TRP A 59 2.09 -2.27 -4.27
N VAL A 60 1.72 -3.53 -4.51
CA VAL A 60 2.25 -4.66 -3.76
C VAL A 60 2.75 -5.72 -4.71
N LYS A 61 3.83 -6.39 -4.31
CA LYS A 61 4.24 -7.65 -4.91
C LYS A 61 3.66 -8.77 -4.05
N ALA A 62 2.86 -9.63 -4.67
CA ALA A 62 2.28 -10.79 -4.02
C ALA A 62 3.02 -12.05 -4.46
N GLN A 63 3.32 -12.94 -3.52
CA GLN A 63 3.89 -14.25 -3.78
C GLN A 63 2.75 -15.27 -3.82
N GLU A 64 2.58 -15.94 -4.96
CA GLU A 64 1.58 -16.99 -5.12
C GLU A 64 1.85 -18.16 -4.17
N ALA A 65 0.78 -18.73 -3.64
CA ALA A 65 0.84 -19.92 -2.80
C ALA A 65 1.08 -21.16 -3.68
N THR A 66 2.14 -21.90 -3.40
CA THR A 66 2.32 -23.25 -3.94
C THR A 66 1.37 -24.20 -3.20
N GLU A 67 0.79 -25.17 -3.90
CA GLU A 67 0.01 -26.24 -3.26
C GLU A 67 0.82 -26.89 -2.12
N ALA A 68 0.12 -27.16 -1.01
CA ALA A 68 0.69 -27.83 0.16
C ALA A 68 0.79 -29.35 -0.05
#